data_AF-A0A3P9PFY6-F1
#
_entry.id   AF-A0A3P9PFY6-F1
#
_cell.length_a   1.000
_cell.length_b   1.000
_cell.length_c   1.000
_cell.angle_alpha   90.00
_cell.angle_beta   90.00
_cell.angle_gamma   90.00
#
_symmetry.space_group_name_H-M   'P 1'
#
loop_
_entity.id
_entity.type
_entity.pdbx_description
1 polymer ?
#
loop_
_entity_poly.entity_id
_entity_poly.type
_entity_poly.pdbx_seq_one_letter_code
_entity_poly.pdbx_strand_id
1 'polypeptide(L)'
;RGGVTWTGHLSELNSGWFLFVFADQINIPAEPGQNVTLSCRAAGNGKVSVVRLTRGDLKPDSVLLYRNDKIDEEQQNPQYLGRTKLQNFISTDGKINLTLDNVTEKDSGVYECRVLTETKSNTRRKRAAIESTFIHLSVAAAQK
;
A
#
# COMPACT_ATOMS: atom_id res chain seq x y z
N ARG A 1 -35.29 -35.26 7.37
CA ARG A 1 -33.96 -35.93 7.29
C ARG A 1 -33.03 -35.20 8.26
N GLY A 2 -32.79 -35.79 9.44
CA GLY A 2 -31.85 -35.40 10.54
C GLY A 2 -32.10 -34.03 11.20
N GLY A 3 -32.32 -33.83 12.51
CA GLY A 3 -31.89 -34.53 13.74
C GLY A 3 -30.45 -34.15 14.11
N VAL A 4 -30.02 -33.77 15.32
CA VAL A 4 -30.58 -33.66 16.69
C VAL A 4 -29.63 -32.73 17.51
N THR A 5 -30.13 -32.19 18.64
CA THR A 5 -29.57 -31.33 19.73
C THR A 5 -28.18 -31.72 20.32
N TRP A 6 -27.35 -30.84 20.91
CA TRP A 6 -27.41 -30.33 22.31
C TRP A 6 -26.41 -29.18 22.64
N THR A 7 -26.67 -28.58 23.80
CA THR A 7 -26.08 -27.45 24.56
C THR A 7 -24.57 -27.23 24.62
N GLY A 8 -24.20 -25.94 24.73
CA GLY A 8 -23.05 -25.45 25.48
C GLY A 8 -23.34 -24.05 26.03
N HIS A 9 -23.61 -23.96 27.33
CA HIS A 9 -23.70 -22.73 28.12
C HIS A 9 -22.33 -22.44 28.77
N LEU A 10 -22.14 -21.19 29.23
CA LEU A 10 -21.00 -20.62 30.00
C LEU A 10 -19.79 -20.20 29.14
N SER A 11 -19.12 -19.08 29.35
CA SER A 11 -19.30 -17.91 30.22
C SER A 11 -18.19 -16.91 29.87
N GLU A 12 -18.53 -15.63 30.00
CA GLU A 12 -17.64 -14.55 30.48
C GLU A 12 -16.42 -14.12 29.64
N LEU A 13 -16.59 -12.93 29.06
CA LEU A 13 -15.67 -11.78 29.06
C LEU A 13 -14.19 -12.07 29.34
N ASN A 14 -13.35 -11.92 28.30
CA ASN A 14 -12.00 -11.44 28.53
C ASN A 14 -11.66 -10.30 27.56
N SER A 15 -11.74 -9.09 28.10
CA SER A 15 -11.00 -7.89 27.70
C SER A 15 -10.82 -7.65 26.19
N GLY A 16 -11.82 -6.98 25.60
CA GLY A 16 -11.70 -6.36 24.30
C GLY A 16 -10.59 -5.31 24.27
N TRP A 17 -9.44 -5.70 23.75
CA TRP A 17 -8.42 -4.80 23.22
C TRP A 17 -8.16 -5.23 21.78
N PHE A 18 -8.86 -4.54 20.88
CA PHE A 18 -8.60 -4.39 19.45
C PHE A 18 -7.80 -5.51 18.77
N LEU A 19 -8.49 -6.57 18.32
CA LEU A 19 -8.08 -7.20 17.07
C LEU A 19 -8.47 -6.24 15.94
N PHE A 20 -7.63 -5.25 15.65
CA PHE A 20 -7.60 -4.68 14.31
C PHE A 20 -7.13 -5.80 13.38
N VAL A 21 -8.07 -6.61 12.91
CA VAL A 21 -7.85 -7.44 11.75
C VAL A 21 -7.67 -6.45 10.60
N PHE A 22 -6.42 -6.14 10.24
CA PHE A 22 -6.08 -5.43 9.01
C PHE A 22 -6.47 -6.32 7.84
N ALA A 23 -7.77 -6.35 7.53
CA ALA A 23 -8.30 -7.02 6.36
C ALA A 23 -7.88 -6.22 5.12
N ASP A 24 -6.63 -6.44 4.66
CA ASP A 24 -6.07 -6.23 3.30
C ASP A 24 -4.57 -5.90 3.34
N GLN A 25 -3.75 -6.75 3.99
CA GLN A 25 -2.29 -6.60 3.91
C GLN A 25 -1.77 -7.32 2.66
N ILE A 26 -1.25 -6.56 1.68
CA ILE A 26 -0.74 -7.11 0.43
C ILE A 26 0.65 -7.69 0.68
N ASN A 27 0.84 -8.99 0.49
CA ASN A 27 2.13 -9.64 0.70
C ASN A 27 2.84 -9.93 -0.64
N ILE A 28 4.05 -9.39 -0.81
CA ILE A 28 4.83 -9.50 -2.05
C ILE A 28 6.16 -10.19 -1.74
N PRO A 29 6.33 -11.47 -2.11
CA PRO A 29 7.63 -12.12 -2.08
C PRO A 29 8.47 -11.67 -3.28
N ALA A 30 9.78 -11.51 -3.09
CA ALA A 30 10.72 -11.20 -4.16
C ALA A 30 12.11 -11.78 -3.87
N GLU A 31 12.90 -11.92 -4.91
CA GLU A 31 14.32 -12.26 -4.82
C GLU A 31 15.19 -11.01 -5.00
N PRO A 32 16.40 -10.98 -4.40
CA PRO A 32 17.34 -9.89 -4.65
C PRO A 32 17.61 -9.68 -6.14
N GLY A 33 17.60 -8.43 -6.58
CA GLY A 33 17.81 -8.03 -7.97
C GLY A 33 16.54 -7.90 -8.82
N GLN A 34 15.38 -8.35 -8.33
CA GLN A 34 14.11 -8.23 -9.06
C GLN A 34 13.57 -6.80 -9.06
N ASN A 35 12.72 -6.50 -10.04
CA ASN A 35 11.89 -5.29 -10.05
C ASN A 35 10.48 -5.69 -9.59
N VAL A 36 10.00 -5.10 -8.49
CA VAL A 36 8.71 -5.47 -7.90
C VAL A 36 7.67 -4.40 -8.19
N THR A 37 6.43 -4.83 -8.43
CA THR A 37 5.29 -3.92 -8.58
C THR A 37 4.49 -3.84 -7.29
N LEU A 38 4.47 -2.67 -6.66
CA LEU A 38 3.69 -2.34 -5.48
C LEU A 38 2.34 -1.76 -5.93
N SER A 39 1.24 -2.46 -5.66
CA SER A 39 -0.11 -2.01 -6.00
C SER A 39 -0.75 -1.27 -4.82
N CYS A 40 -1.16 -0.02 -5.03
CA CYS A 40 -1.88 0.79 -4.06
C CYS A 40 -3.34 0.93 -4.43
N ARG A 41 -4.22 0.98 -3.42
CA ARG A 41 -5.63 1.33 -3.63
C ARG A 41 -5.75 2.82 -3.89
N ALA A 42 -6.68 3.18 -4.77
CA ALA A 42 -7.00 4.54 -5.13
C ALA A 42 -8.50 4.65 -5.39
N ALA A 43 -9.08 5.85 -5.30
CA ALA A 43 -10.46 6.03 -5.71
C ALA A 43 -10.57 5.80 -7.23
N GLY A 44 -11.55 5.02 -7.67
CA GLY A 44 -11.69 4.68 -9.08
C GLY A 44 -11.99 5.88 -9.98
N ASN A 45 -11.49 5.82 -11.23
CA ASN A 45 -11.85 6.74 -12.31
C ASN A 45 -11.52 8.23 -12.05
N GLY A 46 -10.44 8.50 -11.31
CA GLY A 46 -9.97 9.86 -11.05
C GLY A 46 -8.51 10.10 -11.45
N LYS A 47 -8.11 11.38 -11.52
CA LYS A 47 -6.71 11.76 -11.74
C LYS A 47 -5.98 11.67 -10.40
N VAL A 48 -4.83 11.01 -10.36
CA VAL A 48 -3.98 11.00 -9.16
C VAL A 48 -3.29 12.37 -9.03
N SER A 49 -3.42 12.99 -7.87
CA SER A 49 -2.74 14.25 -7.55
C SER A 49 -1.54 14.06 -6.63
N VAL A 50 -1.61 13.10 -5.71
CA VAL A 50 -0.51 12.75 -4.81
C VAL A 50 -0.42 11.23 -4.63
N VAL A 51 0.80 10.70 -4.68
CA VAL A 51 1.12 9.35 -4.18
C VAL A 51 2.25 9.48 -3.18
N ARG A 52 2.07 8.94 -1.98
CA ARG A 52 3.11 8.89 -0.96
C ARG A 52 3.29 7.45 -0.52
N LEU A 53 4.47 6.91 -0.75
CA LEU A 53 4.88 5.60 -0.27
C LEU A 53 5.89 5.81 0.85
N THR A 54 5.62 5.31 2.04
CA THR A 54 6.47 5.47 3.24
C THR A 54 6.80 4.14 3.89
N ARG A 55 7.94 4.09 4.59
CA ARG A 55 8.36 2.97 5.43
C ARG A 55 8.74 3.47 6.81
N GLY A 56 8.09 2.95 7.85
CA GLY A 56 8.17 3.51 9.22
C GLY A 56 9.52 3.30 9.93
N ASP A 57 10.34 2.35 9.46
CA ASP A 57 11.68 2.05 9.97
C ASP A 57 12.78 2.92 9.33
N LEU A 58 12.44 3.77 8.36
CA LEU A 58 13.38 4.63 7.65
C LEU A 58 13.37 6.08 8.15
N LYS A 59 14.51 6.75 8.00
CA LYS A 59 14.67 8.20 8.16
C LYS A 59 15.53 8.75 7.02
N PRO A 60 15.00 9.62 6.12
CA PRO A 60 13.58 9.96 5.96
C PRO A 60 12.68 8.75 5.68
N ASP A 61 11.40 8.82 6.04
CA ASP A 61 10.44 7.72 5.89
C ASP A 61 9.92 7.54 4.45
N SER A 62 10.07 8.58 3.62
CA SER A 62 9.53 8.66 2.26
C SER A 62 10.33 7.81 1.28
N VAL A 63 9.71 6.76 0.75
CA VAL A 63 10.26 5.89 -0.29
C VAL A 63 9.98 6.45 -1.67
N LEU A 64 8.80 7.02 -1.90
CA LEU A 64 8.44 7.77 -3.10
C LEU A 64 7.42 8.84 -2.73
N LEU A 65 7.59 10.03 -3.31
CA LEU A 65 6.59 11.09 -3.29
C LEU A 65 6.33 11.56 -4.72
N TYR A 66 5.11 11.40 -5.20
CA TYR A 66 4.62 12.00 -6.42
C TYR A 66 3.67 13.15 -6.07
N ARG A 67 3.96 14.36 -6.56
CA ARG A 67 3.12 15.55 -6.41
C ARG A 67 3.43 16.56 -7.51
N ASN A 68 2.48 17.45 -7.84
CA ASN A 68 2.66 18.47 -8.88
C ASN A 68 3.12 17.87 -10.23
N ASP A 69 2.52 16.74 -10.60
CA ASP A 69 2.80 15.98 -11.82
C ASP A 69 4.25 15.46 -11.97
N LYS A 70 5.03 15.39 -10.88
CA LYS A 70 6.41 14.86 -10.87
C LYS A 70 6.73 14.04 -9.62
N ILE A 71 7.77 13.21 -9.71
CA ILE A 71 8.39 12.60 -8.52
C ILE A 71 9.24 13.68 -7.84
N ASP A 72 9.09 13.79 -6.53
CA ASP A 72 9.81 14.73 -5.68
C ASP A 72 10.96 13.99 -4.97
N GLU A 73 12.14 14.10 -5.56
CA GLU A 73 13.36 13.43 -5.11
C GLU A 73 13.97 14.11 -3.86
N GLU A 74 13.69 15.40 -3.61
CA GLU A 74 14.29 16.15 -2.49
C GLU A 74 13.86 15.60 -1.13
N GLN A 75 12.63 15.06 -1.05
CA GLN A 75 12.07 14.49 0.18
C GLN A 75 12.25 12.97 0.27
N GLN A 76 12.82 12.35 -0.77
CA GLN A 76 12.96 10.90 -0.85
C GLN A 76 14.15 10.42 0.00
N ASN A 77 13.99 9.25 0.60
CA ASN A 77 15.10 8.59 1.26
C ASN A 77 16.19 8.25 0.24
N PRO A 78 17.47 8.59 0.49
CA PRO A 78 18.56 8.36 -0.46
C PRO A 78 18.72 6.92 -0.95
N GLN A 79 18.28 5.93 -0.16
CA GLN A 79 18.34 4.51 -0.54
C GLN A 79 17.40 4.13 -1.70
N TYR A 80 16.45 5.01 -2.03
CA TYR A 80 15.41 4.78 -3.03
C TYR A 80 15.51 5.69 -4.26
N LEU A 81 16.39 6.70 -4.22
CA LEU A 81 16.62 7.60 -5.36
C LEU A 81 16.95 6.82 -6.64
N GLY A 82 16.25 7.14 -7.73
CA GLY A 82 16.42 6.48 -9.03
C GLY A 82 15.91 5.04 -9.12
N ARG A 83 15.38 4.45 -8.05
CA ARG A 83 14.88 3.06 -8.01
C ARG A 83 13.35 2.97 -8.09
N THR A 84 12.63 4.08 -7.92
CA THR A 84 11.16 4.07 -7.84
C THR A 84 10.52 4.71 -9.07
N LYS A 85 9.44 4.11 -9.59
CA LYS A 85 8.70 4.64 -10.74
C LYS A 85 7.20 4.51 -10.53
N LEU A 86 6.43 5.46 -11.02
CA LEU A 86 4.97 5.38 -11.08
C LEU A 86 4.55 4.84 -12.46
N GLN A 87 3.80 3.74 -12.51
CA GLN A 87 3.42 3.10 -13.78
C GLN A 87 2.19 3.75 -14.42
N ASN A 88 1.26 4.24 -13.60
CA ASN A 88 0.02 4.87 -14.05
C ASN A 88 -0.34 6.10 -13.20
N PHE A 89 -0.93 7.09 -13.85
CA PHE A 89 -1.33 8.38 -13.22
C PHE A 89 -2.85 8.54 -13.11
N ILE A 90 -3.58 7.56 -13.62
CA ILE A 90 -5.04 7.47 -13.59
C ILE A 90 -5.38 6.16 -12.89
N SER A 91 -6.22 6.24 -11.87
CA SER A 91 -6.66 5.10 -11.07
C SER A 91 -7.78 4.32 -11.76
N THR A 92 -7.49 3.82 -12.96
CA THR A 92 -8.36 2.85 -13.63
C THR A 92 -8.50 1.63 -12.71
N ASP A 93 -9.73 1.18 -12.50
CA ASP A 93 -10.06 0.06 -11.59
C ASP A 93 -9.70 0.29 -10.11
N GLY A 94 -9.48 1.55 -9.70
CA GLY A 94 -9.22 1.89 -8.30
C GLY A 94 -7.85 1.44 -7.80
N LYS A 95 -6.86 1.30 -8.70
CA LYS A 95 -5.48 0.93 -8.35
C LYS A 95 -4.43 1.81 -9.02
N ILE A 96 -3.32 1.98 -8.33
CA ILE A 96 -2.11 2.64 -8.83
C ILE A 96 -0.92 1.75 -8.56
N ASN A 97 -0.10 1.54 -9.58
CA ASN A 97 1.04 0.64 -9.53
C ASN A 97 2.34 1.43 -9.52
N LEU A 98 3.24 1.07 -8.61
CA LEU A 98 4.58 1.60 -8.52
C LEU A 98 5.59 0.49 -8.72
N THR A 99 6.70 0.78 -9.39
CA THR A 99 7.83 -0.14 -9.47
C THR A 99 8.90 0.26 -8.47
N LEU A 100 9.44 -0.72 -7.74
CA LEU A 100 10.71 -0.61 -7.03
C LEU A 100 11.73 -1.52 -7.71
N ASP A 101 12.75 -0.91 -8.31
CA ASP A 101 13.77 -1.57 -9.12
C ASP A 101 14.92 -2.11 -8.26
N ASN A 102 15.46 -3.26 -8.69
CA ASN A 102 16.64 -3.90 -8.12
C ASN A 102 16.54 -4.07 -6.58
N VAL A 103 15.52 -4.80 -6.12
CA VAL A 103 15.27 -4.98 -4.68
C VAL A 103 16.39 -5.74 -3.99
N THR A 104 16.58 -5.45 -2.71
CA THR A 104 17.57 -6.09 -1.83
C THR A 104 16.88 -6.54 -0.54
N GLU A 105 17.53 -7.39 0.24
CA GLU A 105 16.98 -7.83 1.54
C GLU A 105 16.63 -6.66 2.47
N LYS A 106 17.37 -5.53 2.36
CA LYS A 106 17.13 -4.29 3.11
C LYS A 106 15.85 -3.56 2.70
N ASP A 107 15.30 -3.89 1.54
CA ASP A 107 14.01 -3.38 1.08
C ASP A 107 12.83 -4.15 1.72
N SER A 108 13.08 -5.26 2.42
CA SER A 108 12.02 -5.95 3.16
C SER A 108 11.42 -5.05 4.23
N GLY A 109 10.10 -5.11 4.40
CA GLY A 109 9.39 -4.32 5.40
C GLY A 109 7.94 -4.01 5.04
N VAL A 110 7.30 -3.23 5.91
CA VAL A 110 5.93 -2.76 5.71
C VAL A 110 5.96 -1.35 5.15
N TYR A 111 5.38 -1.20 3.97
CA TYR A 111 5.17 0.07 3.29
C TYR A 111 3.73 0.53 3.48
N GLU A 112 3.54 1.82 3.72
CA GLU A 112 2.23 2.47 3.65
C GLU A 112 2.17 3.29 2.37
N CYS A 113 1.16 3.03 1.54
CA CYS A 113 0.89 3.80 0.34
C CYS A 113 -0.38 4.62 0.52
N ARG A 114 -0.26 5.94 0.42
CA ARG A 114 -1.38 6.88 0.46
C ARG A 114 -1.56 7.53 -0.91
N VAL A 115 -2.77 7.44 -1.45
CA VAL A 115 -3.12 8.00 -2.76
C VAL A 115 -4.20 9.05 -2.60
N LEU A 116 -3.94 10.27 -3.08
CA LEU A 116 -4.94 11.32 -3.24
C LEU A 116 -5.41 11.33 -4.70
N THR A 117 -6.70 11.12 -4.91
CA THR A 117 -7.33 11.11 -6.23
C THR A 117 -8.31 12.27 -6.35
N GLU A 118 -8.16 13.08 -7.39
CA GLU A 118 -9.15 14.07 -7.80
C GLU A 118 -10.28 13.39 -8.58
N THR A 119 -11.49 13.45 -8.03
CA THR A 119 -12.70 12.90 -8.67
C THR A 119 -13.48 14.02 -9.36
N LYS A 120 -13.96 13.72 -10.58
CA LYS A 120 -14.87 14.64 -11.29
C LYS A 120 -16.25 14.53 -10.65
N SER A 121 -16.74 15.64 -10.12
CA SER A 121 -18.09 15.77 -9.57
C SER A 121 -18.92 16.65 -10.49
N ASN A 122 -20.19 16.28 -10.72
CA ASN A 122 -21.15 17.10 -11.49
C ASN A 122 -21.52 18.42 -10.78
N THR A 123 -21.04 18.63 -9.55
CA THR A 123 -21.16 19.90 -8.84
C THR A 123 -19.89 20.75 -9.03
N ARG A 124 -20.01 22.08 -8.93
CA ARG A 124 -18.89 23.05 -9.04
C ARG A 124 -17.71 22.80 -8.09
N ARG A 125 -17.84 21.88 -7.11
CA ARG A 125 -16.78 21.48 -6.19
C ARG A 125 -16.07 20.23 -6.71
N LYS A 126 -14.76 20.35 -6.99
CA LYS A 126 -13.87 19.19 -7.08
C LYS A 126 -13.83 18.50 -5.72
N ARG A 127 -13.94 17.17 -5.68
CA ARG A 127 -13.77 16.37 -4.45
C ARG A 127 -12.49 15.55 -4.59
N ALA A 128 -11.71 15.49 -3.52
CA ALA A 128 -10.56 14.62 -3.43
C ALA A 128 -10.89 13.43 -2.52
N ALA A 129 -10.42 12.24 -2.90
CA ALA A 129 -10.54 11.02 -2.10
C ALA A 129 -9.13 10.57 -1.71
N ILE A 130 -9.00 10.07 -0.48
CA ILE A 130 -7.74 9.54 0.07
C ILE A 130 -7.94 8.07 0.34
N GLU A 131 -7.08 7.24 -0.23
CA GLU A 131 -7.00 5.81 0.05
C GLU A 131 -5.64 5.49 0.69
N SER A 132 -5.62 4.53 1.61
CA SER A 132 -4.39 4.02 2.23
C SER A 132 -4.34 2.50 2.13
N THR A 133 -3.17 1.96 1.78
CA THR A 133 -2.90 0.52 1.72
C THR A 133 -1.56 0.18 2.36
N PHE A 134 -1.52 -0.95 3.06
CA PHE A 134 -0.30 -1.49 3.65
C PHE A 134 0.21 -2.67 2.83
N ILE A 135 1.49 -2.63 2.48
CA ILE A 135 2.16 -3.61 1.62
C ILE A 135 3.35 -4.18 2.38
N HIS A 136 3.38 -5.49 2.54
CA HIS A 136 4.50 -6.21 3.13
C HIS A 136 5.37 -6.80 2.02
N LEU A 137 6.55 -6.23 1.83
CA LEU A 137 7.55 -6.73 0.89
C LEU A 137 8.52 -7.64 1.64
N SER A 138 8.71 -8.86 1.14
CA SER A 138 9.65 -9.84 1.68
C SER A 138 10.65 -10.22 0.61
N VAL A 139 11.90 -9.78 0.76
CA VAL A 139 12.98 -10.08 -0.18
C VAL A 139 13.91 -11.12 0.44
N ALA A 140 13.99 -12.31 -0.17
CA ALA A 140 14.85 -13.39 0.28
C ALA A 140 15.41 -14.18 -0.92
N ALA A 141 16.61 -14.73 -0.80
CA ALA A 141 17.14 -15.63 -1.81
C ALA A 141 16.23 -16.86 -1.99
N ALA A 142 16.01 -17.28 -3.24
CA ALA A 142 15.33 -18.54 -3.51
C ALA A 142 16.07 -19.69 -2.84
N GLN A 143 15.35 -20.50 -2.07
CA GLN A 143 15.88 -21.76 -1.58
C GLN A 143 15.92 -22.73 -2.76
N LYS A 144 17.13 -23.03 -3.24
CA LYS A 144 17.38 -24.00 -4.31
C LYS A 144 17.30 -25.43 -3.79
#